data_AF-V5GEW6-F1
#
_entry.id   AF-V5GEW6-F1
#
_cell.length_a   1.000
_cell.length_b   1.000
_cell.length_c   1.000
_cell.angle_alpha   90.00
_cell.angle_beta   90.00
_cell.angle_gamma   90.00
#
_symmetry.space_group_name_H-M   'P 1'
#
loop_
_entity.id
_entity.type
_entity.pdbx_description
1 polymer ?
#
loop_
_entity_poly.entity_id
_entity_poly.type
_entity_poly.pdbx_seq_one_letter_code
_entity_poly.pdbx_strand_id
1 'polypeptide(L)'
;GQLGELPELPAPDEQRLQKAALLLQQRLVLRQWLTKYTLQVYYPKLLSLEVASLEDVYWLEDNKAKQVFNKDFPRWSSARQSLPISKQRLDTLKADLWSEVVKNS
;
A
#
# COMPACT_ATOMS: atom_id res chain seq x y z
N GLY A 1 -23.60 -0.49 38.25
CA GLY A 1 -22.45 -0.24 37.36
C GLY A 1 -21.60 -1.48 37.34
N GLN A 2 -21.24 -1.97 36.17
CA GLN A 2 -20.10 -2.88 35.97
C GLN A 2 -19.85 -2.98 34.46
N LEU A 3 -18.91 -2.14 34.00
CA LEU A 3 -18.18 -2.34 32.75
C LEU A 3 -16.93 -3.14 33.13
N GLY A 4 -16.85 -4.39 32.72
CA GLY A 4 -15.69 -5.26 32.98
C GLY A 4 -16.08 -6.68 32.57
N GLU A 5 -15.40 -7.39 31.69
CA GLU A 5 -14.08 -7.23 31.10
C GLU A 5 -14.21 -7.60 29.62
N LEU A 6 -13.65 -6.80 28.70
CA LEU A 6 -13.45 -7.30 27.34
C LEU A 6 -12.52 -8.51 27.46
N PRO A 7 -12.86 -9.69 26.89
CA PRO A 7 -11.96 -10.84 26.94
C PRO A 7 -10.63 -10.43 26.30
N GLU A 8 -9.54 -10.55 27.06
CA GLU A 8 -8.18 -10.36 26.55
C GLU A 8 -8.02 -11.26 25.32
N LEU A 9 -7.76 -10.65 24.16
CA LEU A 9 -7.46 -11.38 22.94
C LEU A 9 -6.28 -12.30 23.25
N PRO A 10 -6.37 -13.62 23.00
CA PRO A 10 -5.24 -14.49 23.26
C PRO A 10 -4.06 -13.98 22.42
N ALA A 11 -2.86 -13.89 22.99
CA ALA A 11 -1.63 -13.43 22.33
C ALA A 11 -1.47 -13.80 20.82
N PRO A 12 -1.86 -15.00 20.33
CA PRO A 12 -1.89 -15.30 18.89
C PRO A 12 -2.81 -14.39 18.05
N ASP A 13 -3.95 -13.95 18.57
CA ASP A 13 -4.88 -13.03 17.91
C ASP A 13 -4.37 -11.59 17.91
N GLU A 14 -3.65 -11.14 18.94
CA GLU A 14 -2.95 -9.85 18.90
C GLU A 14 -1.88 -9.83 17.80
N GLN A 15 -1.10 -10.89 17.67
CA GLN A 15 -0.10 -10.99 16.60
C GLN A 15 -0.74 -11.04 15.20
N ARG A 16 -1.89 -11.70 15.06
CA ARG A 16 -2.66 -11.72 13.82
C ARG A 16 -3.23 -10.35 13.50
N LEU A 17 -3.75 -9.65 14.50
CA LEU A 17 -4.29 -8.30 14.36
C LEU A 17 -3.20 -7.32 13.94
N GLN A 18 -2.03 -7.35 14.59
CA GLN A 18 -0.89 -6.50 14.22
C GLN A 18 -0.43 -6.77 12.79
N LYS A 19 -0.35 -8.05 12.39
CA LYS A 19 -0.03 -8.42 11.00
C LYS A 19 -1.08 -7.92 10.01
N ALA A 20 -2.36 -8.08 10.32
CA ALA A 20 -3.45 -7.61 9.48
C ALA A 20 -3.46 -6.08 9.37
N ALA A 21 -3.20 -5.37 10.47
CA ALA A 21 -3.07 -3.91 10.50
C ALA A 21 -1.90 -3.43 9.63
N LEU A 22 -0.75 -4.09 9.71
CA LEU A 22 0.41 -3.77 8.87
C LEU A 22 0.11 -3.97 7.38
N LEU A 23 -0.53 -5.09 7.02
CA LEU A 23 -0.94 -5.36 5.64
C LEU A 23 -1.96 -4.33 5.13
N LEU A 24 -2.91 -3.94 5.99
CA LEU A 24 -3.88 -2.91 5.67
C LEU A 24 -3.20 -1.55 5.47
N GLN A 25 -2.25 -1.19 6.33
CA GLN A 25 -1.47 0.03 6.22
C GLN A 25 -0.71 0.08 4.89
N GLN A 26 0.01 -0.99 4.53
CA GLN A 26 0.72 -1.10 3.26
C GLN A 26 -0.21 -0.92 2.06
N ARG A 27 -1.38 -1.57 2.12
CA ARG A 27 -2.42 -1.47 1.09
C ARG A 27 -2.98 -0.06 0.93
N LEU A 28 -3.23 0.63 2.04
CA LEU A 28 -3.73 2.00 2.04
C LEU A 28 -2.68 2.98 1.52
N VAL A 29 -1.42 2.82 1.95
CA VAL A 29 -0.27 3.59 1.45
C VAL A 29 -0.11 3.43 -0.06
N LEU A 30 -0.16 2.19 -0.58
CA LEU A 30 -0.12 1.91 -2.01
C LEU A 30 -1.28 2.59 -2.74
N ARG A 31 -2.51 2.47 -2.22
CA ARG A 31 -3.69 3.10 -2.81
C ARG A 31 -3.56 4.62 -2.86
N GLN A 32 -3.08 5.24 -1.78
CA GLN A 32 -2.88 6.69 -1.71
C GLN A 32 -1.81 7.15 -2.71
N TRP A 33 -0.71 6.41 -2.81
CA TRP A 33 0.32 6.68 -3.81
C TRP A 33 -0.24 6.62 -5.23
N LEU A 34 -1.03 5.59 -5.57
CA LEU A 34 -1.69 5.51 -6.88
C LEU A 34 -2.62 6.69 -7.16
N THR A 35 -3.33 7.19 -6.16
CA THR A 35 -4.21 8.37 -6.29
C THR A 35 -3.43 9.61 -6.71
N LYS A 36 -2.21 9.83 -6.20
CA LYS A 36 -1.34 10.95 -6.61
C LYS A 36 -1.06 10.98 -8.11
N TYR A 37 -1.05 9.81 -8.74
CA TYR A 37 -0.84 9.66 -10.19
C TYR A 37 -2.14 9.37 -10.94
N THR A 38 -3.32 9.47 -10.32
CA THR A 38 -4.60 9.12 -10.98
C THR A 38 -4.65 7.66 -11.48
N LEU A 39 -3.94 6.75 -10.82
CA LEU A 39 -3.85 5.32 -11.17
C LEU A 39 -4.67 4.43 -10.23
N GLN A 40 -5.49 5.00 -9.35
CA GLN A 40 -6.26 4.28 -8.33
C GLN A 40 -7.23 3.24 -8.92
N VAL A 41 -7.68 3.45 -10.16
CA VAL A 41 -8.57 2.49 -10.87
C VAL A 41 -7.89 1.14 -11.13
N TYR A 42 -6.55 1.10 -11.17
CA TYR A 42 -5.77 -0.12 -11.40
C TYR A 42 -5.47 -0.89 -10.11
N TYR A 43 -5.79 -0.32 -8.94
CA TYR A 43 -5.49 -0.92 -7.65
C TYR A 43 -6.01 -2.37 -7.49
N PRO A 44 -7.26 -2.72 -7.88
CA PRO A 44 -7.74 -4.11 -7.78
C PRO A 44 -6.94 -5.08 -8.66
N LYS A 45 -6.51 -4.63 -9.84
CA LYS A 45 -5.68 -5.44 -10.75
C LYS A 45 -4.28 -5.67 -10.17
N LEU A 46 -3.70 -4.64 -9.54
CA LEU A 46 -2.41 -4.75 -8.85
C LEU A 46 -2.47 -5.75 -7.69
N LEU A 47 -3.53 -5.72 -6.88
CA LEU A 47 -3.72 -6.71 -5.81
C LEU A 47 -3.82 -8.15 -6.34
N SER A 48 -4.45 -8.33 -7.51
CA SER A 48 -4.54 -9.64 -8.17
C SER A 48 -3.19 -10.15 -8.69
N LEU A 49 -2.23 -9.25 -8.87
CA LEU A 49 -0.83 -9.55 -9.21
C LEU A 49 0.08 -9.57 -7.97
N GLU A 50 -0.50 -9.64 -6.77
CA GLU A 50 0.23 -9.64 -5.50
C GLU A 50 1.02 -8.36 -5.24
N VAL A 51 0.69 -7.26 -5.93
CA VAL A 51 1.25 -5.94 -5.68
C VAL A 51 0.40 -5.24 -4.63
N ALA A 52 0.78 -5.39 -3.35
CA ALA A 52 0.03 -4.89 -2.20
C ALA A 52 0.76 -3.79 -1.41
N SER A 53 2.04 -3.56 -1.68
CA SER A 53 2.89 -2.55 -1.06
C SER A 53 3.69 -1.76 -2.10
N LEU A 54 4.36 -0.67 -1.68
CA LEU A 54 5.28 0.08 -2.55
C LEU A 54 6.53 -0.73 -2.90
N GLU A 55 6.93 -1.65 -2.03
CA GLU A 55 8.03 -2.59 -2.28
C GLU A 55 7.72 -3.48 -3.48
N ASP A 56 6.50 -4.01 -3.55
CA ASP A 56 6.07 -4.89 -4.65
C ASP A 56 6.08 -4.16 -6.00
N VAL A 57 5.90 -2.83 -6.00
CA VAL A 57 5.97 -1.99 -7.21
C VAL A 57 7.36 -2.05 -7.86
N TYR A 58 8.44 -2.19 -7.09
CA TYR A 58 9.78 -2.35 -7.66
C TYR A 58 9.94 -3.69 -8.38
N TRP A 59 9.23 -4.72 -7.92
CA TRP A 59 9.28 -6.06 -8.48
C TRP A 59 8.31 -6.29 -9.64
N LEU A 60 7.35 -5.39 -9.86
CA LEU A 60 6.43 -5.50 -10.99
C LEU A 60 7.18 -5.33 -12.32
N GLU A 61 7.20 -6.41 -13.10
CA GLU A 61 7.83 -6.45 -14.42
C GLU A 61 7.13 -5.53 -15.42
N ASP A 62 7.90 -4.86 -16.27
CA ASP A 62 7.39 -3.92 -17.27
C ASP A 62 6.38 -4.56 -18.22
N ASN A 63 6.58 -5.84 -18.58
CA ASN A 63 5.65 -6.56 -19.45
C ASN A 63 4.27 -6.74 -18.79
N LYS A 64 4.23 -7.08 -17.50
CA LYS A 64 2.99 -7.19 -16.72
C LYS A 64 2.35 -5.83 -16.52
N ALA A 65 3.16 -4.82 -16.17
CA ALA A 65 2.68 -3.45 -16.04
C ALA A 65 2.07 -2.92 -17.35
N LYS A 66 2.68 -3.17 -18.51
CA LYS A 66 2.12 -2.80 -19.82
C LYS A 66 0.75 -3.45 -20.05
N GLN A 67 0.58 -4.72 -19.68
CA GLN A 67 -0.72 -5.38 -19.80
C GLN A 67 -1.79 -4.80 -18.86
N VAL A 68 -1.40 -4.40 -17.65
CA VAL A 68 -2.32 -3.82 -16.65
C VAL A 68 -2.74 -2.41 -17.02
N PHE A 69 -1.76 -1.54 -17.22
CA PHE A 69 -1.95 -0.09 -17.39
C PHE A 69 -2.29 0.28 -18.83
N ASN A 70 -1.85 -0.53 -19.81
CA ASN A 70 -2.08 -0.32 -21.24
C ASN A 70 -1.77 1.12 -21.66
N LYS A 71 -2.80 1.93 -21.97
CA LYS A 71 -2.67 3.36 -22.33
C LYS A 71 -2.05 4.24 -21.23
N ASP A 72 -2.21 3.86 -19.97
CA ASP A 72 -1.71 4.61 -18.80
C ASP A 72 -0.33 4.11 -18.35
N PHE A 73 0.31 3.22 -19.12
CA PHE A 73 1.66 2.73 -18.83
C PHE A 73 2.72 3.84 -18.72
N PRO A 74 2.75 4.90 -19.57
CA PRO A 74 3.70 5.99 -19.40
C PRO A 74 3.56 6.68 -18.04
N ARG A 75 2.32 6.82 -17.56
CA ARG A 75 2.04 7.42 -16.25
C ARG A 75 2.50 6.52 -15.11
N TRP A 76 2.23 5.22 -15.23
CA TRP A 76 2.78 4.22 -14.30
C TRP A 76 4.31 4.24 -14.26
N SER A 77 4.96 4.29 -15.42
CA SER A 77 6.42 4.34 -15.52
C SER A 77 6.98 5.58 -14.83
N SER A 78 6.38 6.75 -15.04
CA SER A 78 6.76 7.98 -14.35
C SER A 78 6.55 7.88 -12.82
N ALA A 79 5.42 7.31 -12.39
CA ALA A 79 5.16 7.04 -10.98
C ALA A 79 6.25 6.15 -10.38
N ARG A 80 6.57 5.01 -11.01
CA ARG A 80 7.61 4.09 -10.55
C ARG A 80 9.00 4.73 -10.51
N GLN A 81 9.34 5.57 -11.49
CA GLN A 81 10.61 6.31 -11.49
C GLN A 81 10.70 7.34 -10.36
N SER A 82 9.57 7.86 -9.89
CA SER A 82 9.55 8.77 -8.73
C SER A 82 9.71 8.05 -7.39
N LEU A 83 9.66 6.71 -7.36
CA LEU A 83 9.88 5.96 -6.14
C LEU A 83 11.36 6.03 -5.71
N PRO A 84 11.62 6.32 -4.44
CA PRO A 84 12.98 6.42 -3.93
C PRO A 84 13.68 5.06 -3.91
N ILE A 85 14.90 4.98 -4.42
CA ILE A 85 15.68 3.72 -4.43
C ILE A 85 16.29 3.44 -3.04
N SER A 86 16.46 4.49 -2.22
CA SER A 86 17.04 4.39 -0.88
C SER A 86 15.97 3.96 0.14
N LYS A 87 16.24 2.90 0.91
CA LYS A 87 15.33 2.39 1.98
C LYS A 87 14.84 3.50 2.92
N GLN A 88 15.74 4.32 3.44
CA GLN A 88 15.38 5.43 4.35
C GLN A 88 14.38 6.41 3.70
N ARG A 89 14.58 6.77 2.43
CA ARG A 89 13.67 7.67 1.72
C ARG A 89 12.33 7.01 1.39
N LEU A 90 12.33 5.70 1.16
CA LEU A 90 11.10 4.92 0.99
C LEU A 90 10.29 4.87 2.29
N ASP A 91 10.95 4.68 3.45
CA ASP A 91 10.30 4.73 4.76
C ASP A 91 9.70 6.12 5.04
N THR A 92 10.43 7.20 4.71
CA THR A 92 9.89 8.57 4.78
C THR A 92 8.65 8.74 3.89
N LEU A 93 8.72 8.33 2.62
CA LEU A 93 7.59 8.42 1.69
C LEU A 93 6.37 7.64 2.19
N LYS A 94 6.55 6.43 2.72
CA LYS A 94 5.46 5.64 3.32
C LYS A 94 4.82 6.36 4.50
N ALA A 95 5.63 6.96 5.37
CA ALA A 95 5.14 7.71 6.53
C ALA A 95 4.35 8.96 6.11
N ASP A 96 4.82 9.69 5.09
CA ASP A 96 4.10 10.83 4.52
C ASP A 96 2.75 10.41 3.91
N LEU A 97 2.75 9.36 3.09
CA LEU A 97 1.52 8.81 2.49
C LEU A 97 0.55 8.28 3.54
N TRP A 98 1.06 7.60 4.58
CA TRP A 98 0.24 7.14 5.70
C TRP A 98 -0.39 8.32 6.44
N SER A 99 0.38 9.37 6.68
CA SER A 99 -0.13 10.59 7.31
C SER A 99 -1.23 11.24 6.47
N GLU A 100 -1.11 11.24 5.14
CA GLU A 100 -2.18 11.70 4.25
C GLU A 100 -3.43 10.81 4.32
N VAL A 101 -3.27 9.48 4.33
CA VAL A 101 -4.39 8.54 4.48
C VAL A 101 -5.14 8.83 5.78
N VAL A 102 -4.45 8.95 6.90
CA VAL A 102 -5.06 9.22 8.21
C VAL A 102 -5.75 10.60 8.23
N LYS A 103 -5.18 11.60 7.56
CA LYS A 103 -5.81 12.94 7.46
C LYS A 103 -7.05 12.98 6.58
N ASN A 104 -7.14 12.11 5.57
CA ASN A 104 -8.26 12.02 4.64
C ASN A 104 -9.27 10.91 5.00
N SER A 105 -9.13 10.27 6.17
CA SER A 105 -10.04 9.22 6.67
C SER A 105 -11.15 9.76 7.55
#